data_AF-A0A0N0YEL7-F1
#
_entry.id   AF-A0A0N0YEL7-F1
#
_cell.length_a   1.000
_cell.length_b   1.000
_cell.length_c   1.000
_cell.angle_alpha   90.00
_cell.angle_beta   90.00
_cell.angle_gamma   90.00
#
_symmetry.space_group_name_H-M   'P 1'
#
loop_
_entity.id
_entity.type
_entity.pdbx_description
1 polymer ?
#
loop_
_entity_poly.entity_id
_entity_poly.type
_entity_poly.pdbx_seq_one_letter_code
_entity_poly.pdbx_strand_id
1 'polypeptide(L)'
;MAERVRVREIDDDEGRRLLRIIRRGTGSVVTWRRAQMVLLSAQGMPVAKIAEVSFTSDDRVRDVIHNFNANGFNSLYPKYSGGRPKTFTLP
;
A
#
# COMPACT_ATOMS: atom_id res chain seq x y z
N MET A 1 20.20 -8.45 -15.14
CA MET A 1 19.51 -8.41 -13.84
C MET A 1 18.24 -7.60 -14.03
N ALA A 2 17.08 -8.09 -13.58
CA ALA A 2 15.85 -7.31 -13.66
C ALA A 2 15.95 -6.06 -12.75
N GLU A 3 15.39 -4.95 -13.20
CA GLU A 3 15.36 -3.70 -12.44
C GLU A 3 14.63 -3.91 -11.10
N ARG A 4 15.16 -3.34 -10.02
CA ARG A 4 14.54 -3.46 -8.69
C ARG A 4 13.29 -2.58 -8.66
N VAL A 5 12.13 -3.17 -8.38
CA VAL A 5 10.85 -2.46 -8.24
C VAL A 5 10.96 -1.36 -7.18
N ARG A 6 10.62 -0.12 -7.57
CA ARG A 6 10.61 1.08 -6.71
C ARG A 6 9.40 1.94 -7.02
N VAL A 7 8.99 2.73 -6.04
CA VAL A 7 8.00 3.79 -6.26
C VAL A 7 8.56 4.85 -7.20
N ARG A 8 7.71 5.43 -8.05
CA ARG A 8 8.02 6.64 -8.81
C ARG A 8 8.40 7.78 -7.86
N GLU A 9 9.03 8.82 -8.40
CA GLU A 9 9.26 10.03 -7.62
C GLU A 9 7.95 10.54 -7.01
N ILE A 10 8.03 10.89 -5.72
CA ILE A 10 6.94 11.49 -4.95
C ILE A 10 7.31 12.94 -4.69
N ASP A 11 6.37 13.85 -4.88
CA ASP A 11 6.58 15.25 -4.52
C ASP A 11 6.40 15.48 -3.01
N ASP A 12 6.72 16.70 -2.56
CA ASP A 12 6.62 17.08 -1.16
C ASP A 12 5.19 16.96 -0.59
N ASP A 13 4.17 17.21 -1.41
CA ASP A 13 2.78 17.17 -0.98
C ASP A 13 2.28 15.72 -0.83
N GLU A 14 2.66 14.85 -1.77
CA GLU A 14 2.48 13.41 -1.67
C GLU A 14 3.21 12.85 -0.45
N GLY A 15 4.46 13.25 -0.22
CA GLY A 15 5.25 12.86 0.95
C GLY A 15 4.59 13.29 2.27
N ARG A 16 4.15 14.55 2.38
CA ARG A 16 3.40 15.07 3.53
C ARG A 16 2.08 14.32 3.75
N ARG A 17 1.37 13.97 2.67
CA ARG A 17 0.11 13.22 2.75
C ARG A 17 0.35 11.78 3.24
N LEU A 18 1.38 11.09 2.76
CA LEU A 18 1.77 9.76 3.27
C LEU A 18 2.11 9.82 4.77
N LEU A 19 2.93 10.80 5.18
CA LEU A 19 3.28 11.01 6.59
C LEU A 19 2.04 11.29 7.46
N ARG A 20 1.08 12.07 6.96
CA ARG A 20 -0.18 12.34 7.68
C ARG A 20 -0.98 11.06 7.89
N ILE A 21 -1.10 10.21 6.86
CA ILE A 21 -1.78 8.91 6.97
C ILE A 21 -1.08 8.04 8.02
N ILE A 22 0.25 7.95 7.97
CA ILE A 22 1.02 7.08 8.87
C ILE A 22 0.97 7.56 10.33
N ARG A 23 1.06 8.89 10.56
CA ARG A 23 1.12 9.46 11.92
C ARG A 23 -0.24 9.67 12.58
N ARG A 24 -1.29 9.93 11.80
CA ARG A 24 -2.59 10.42 12.30
C ARG A 24 -3.80 9.74 11.64
N GLY A 25 -3.59 8.78 10.74
CA GLY A 25 -4.70 8.13 10.06
C GLY A 25 -5.55 7.30 11.02
N THR A 26 -6.82 7.63 11.16
CA THR A 26 -7.83 6.87 11.92
C THR A 26 -8.64 5.91 11.03
N GLY A 27 -8.27 5.81 9.74
CA GLY A 27 -8.97 4.99 8.75
C GLY A 27 -8.53 3.53 8.72
N SER A 28 -8.80 2.86 7.60
CA SER A 28 -8.46 1.44 7.43
C SER A 28 -6.97 1.16 7.68
N VAL A 29 -6.69 0.11 8.46
CA VAL A 29 -5.34 -0.43 8.67
C VAL A 29 -4.67 -0.83 7.34
N VAL A 30 -5.47 -1.19 6.34
CA VAL A 30 -4.97 -1.52 4.99
C VAL A 30 -4.41 -0.26 4.32
N THR A 31 -5.11 0.87 4.40
CA THR A 31 -4.62 2.14 3.88
C THR A 31 -3.34 2.58 4.57
N TRP A 32 -3.30 2.46 5.91
CA TRP A 32 -2.13 2.79 6.71
C TRP A 32 -0.90 1.96 6.30
N ARG A 33 -1.05 0.64 6.21
CA ARG A 33 0.06 -0.26 5.87
C ARG A 33 0.54 -0.07 4.43
N ARG A 34 -0.37 0.16 3.47
CA ARG A 34 0.02 0.48 2.08
C ARG A 34 0.76 1.81 1.99
N ALA A 35 0.32 2.84 2.72
CA ALA A 35 1.02 4.12 2.77
C ALA A 35 2.43 3.98 3.38
N GLN A 36 2.57 3.16 4.44
CA GLN A 36 3.87 2.84 5.04
C GLN A 36 4.83 2.19 4.02
N MET A 37 4.36 1.18 3.27
CA MET A 37 5.18 0.52 2.23
C MET A 37 5.66 1.49 1.15
N VAL A 38 4.76 2.36 0.67
CA VAL A 38 5.09 3.37 -0.35
C VAL A 38 6.14 4.36 0.16
N LEU A 39 5.96 4.89 1.37
CA LEU A 39 6.91 5.84 1.94
C LEU A 39 8.30 5.23 2.16
N LEU A 40 8.37 4.00 2.68
CA LEU A 40 9.64 3.30 2.87
C LEU A 40 10.34 3.01 1.53
N SER A 41 9.58 2.66 0.48
CA SER A 41 10.13 2.50 -0.86
C SER A 41 10.70 3.82 -1.40
N ALA A 42 10.01 4.94 -1.18
CA ALA A 42 10.47 6.27 -1.59
C ALA A 42 11.76 6.68 -0.87
N GLN A 43 11.96 6.22 0.37
CA GLN A 43 13.19 6.38 1.15
C GLN A 43 14.33 5.45 0.71
N GLY A 44 14.13 4.66 -0.35
CA GLY A 44 15.14 3.77 -0.92
C GLY A 44 15.27 2.42 -0.22
N MET A 45 14.35 2.08 0.70
CA MET A 45 14.40 0.80 1.40
C MET A 45 14.14 -0.37 0.42
N PRO A 46 14.93 -1.46 0.44
CA PRO A 46 14.69 -2.62 -0.40
C PRO A 46 13.38 -3.33 -0.07
N VAL A 47 12.70 -3.88 -1.09
CA VAL A 47 11.43 -4.62 -0.98
C VAL A 47 11.45 -5.66 0.14
N ALA A 48 12.48 -6.49 0.22
CA ALA A 48 12.61 -7.51 1.26
C ALA A 48 12.59 -6.92 2.67
N LYS A 49 13.27 -5.78 2.88
CA LYS A 49 13.28 -5.11 4.18
C LYS A 49 11.94 -4.45 4.50
N ILE A 50 11.27 -3.91 3.50
CA ILE A 50 9.90 -3.38 3.65
C ILE A 50 8.95 -4.50 4.06
N ALA A 51 9.04 -5.68 3.43
CA ALA A 51 8.21 -6.83 3.73
C ALA A 51 8.38 -7.29 5.19
N GLU A 52 9.62 -7.36 5.69
CA GLU A 52 9.92 -7.63 7.10
C GLU A 52 9.24 -6.62 8.03
N VAL A 53 9.44 -5.32 7.81
CA VAL A 53 8.94 -4.24 8.69
C VAL A 53 7.40 -4.12 8.64
N SER A 54 6.80 -4.44 7.50
CA SER A 54 5.34 -4.38 7.31
C SER A 54 4.63 -5.71 7.54
N PHE A 55 5.36 -6.74 7.98
CA PHE A 55 4.86 -8.09 8.28
C PHE A 55 4.00 -8.65 7.14
N THR A 56 4.57 -8.69 5.93
CA THR A 56 3.92 -9.23 4.73
C THR A 56 4.94 -9.92 3.81
N SER A 57 4.53 -10.33 2.60
CA SER A 57 5.43 -10.89 1.59
C SER A 57 6.02 -9.83 0.67
N ASP A 58 7.19 -10.12 0.08
CA ASP A 58 7.82 -9.28 -0.94
C ASP A 58 6.89 -8.99 -2.12
N ASP A 59 6.14 -10.01 -2.59
CA ASP A 59 5.20 -9.86 -3.70
C ASP A 59 4.10 -8.87 -3.36
N ARG A 60 3.62 -8.89 -2.11
CA ARG A 60 2.62 -7.92 -1.67
C ARG A 60 3.17 -6.48 -1.70
N VAL A 61 4.43 -6.28 -1.33
CA VAL A 61 5.08 -4.97 -1.41
C VAL A 61 5.23 -4.54 -2.87
N ARG A 62 5.68 -5.44 -3.77
CA ARG A 62 5.77 -5.16 -5.21
C ARG A 62 4.42 -4.74 -5.78
N ASP A 63 3.35 -5.48 -5.46
CA ASP A 63 2.00 -5.14 -5.88
C ASP A 63 1.59 -3.74 -5.44
N VAL A 64 1.86 -3.37 -4.19
CA VAL A 64 1.50 -2.04 -3.67
C VAL A 64 2.28 -0.95 -4.40
N ILE A 65 3.58 -1.15 -4.65
CA ILE A 65 4.41 -0.21 -5.40
C ILE A 65 3.90 -0.06 -6.84
N HIS A 66 3.63 -1.16 -7.55
CA HIS A 66 3.10 -1.13 -8.91
C HIS A 66 1.74 -0.43 -8.96
N ASN A 67 0.83 -0.75 -8.03
CA ASN A 67 -0.48 -0.13 -7.98
C ASN A 67 -0.42 1.37 -7.67
N PHE A 68 0.50 1.80 -6.80
CA PHE A 68 0.71 3.21 -6.51
C PHE A 68 1.33 3.96 -7.69
N ASN A 69 2.30 3.38 -8.38
CA ASN A 69 2.88 3.98 -9.59
C ASN A 69 1.81 4.18 -10.67
N ALA A 70 0.88 3.24 -10.81
CA ALA A 70 -0.19 3.32 -11.80
C ALA A 70 -1.36 4.24 -11.39
N ASN A 71 -1.76 4.25 -10.11
CA ASN A 71 -3.03 4.88 -9.68
C ASN A 71 -2.88 5.91 -8.55
N GLY A 72 -1.66 6.17 -8.07
CA GLY A 72 -1.38 7.07 -6.95
C GLY A 72 -2.14 6.70 -5.68
N PHE A 73 -2.58 7.70 -4.92
CA PHE A 73 -3.28 7.52 -3.65
C PHE A 73 -4.55 6.67 -3.73
N ASN A 74 -5.23 6.61 -4.89
CA ASN A 74 -6.43 5.79 -5.05
C ASN A 74 -6.15 4.29 -4.82
N SER A 75 -4.92 3.84 -5.09
CA SER A 75 -4.49 2.46 -4.81
C SER A 75 -4.36 2.12 -3.32
N LEU A 76 -4.18 3.14 -2.47
CA LEU A 76 -3.98 2.93 -1.04
C LEU A 76 -5.30 2.55 -0.36
N TYR A 77 -6.43 3.01 -0.88
CA TYR A 77 -7.73 2.77 -0.29
C TYR A 77 -8.26 1.38 -0.68
N PRO A 78 -8.70 0.56 0.30
CA PRO A 78 -9.31 -0.72 0.00
C PRO A 78 -10.64 -0.50 -0.74
N LYS A 79 -10.82 -1.24 -1.85
CA LYS A 79 -12.09 -1.31 -2.56
C LYS A 79 -12.92 -2.44 -1.95
N TYR A 80 -13.51 -2.18 -0.78
CA TYR A 80 -14.43 -3.14 -0.18
C TYR A 80 -15.68 -3.24 -1.05
N SER A 81 -15.95 -4.44 -1.56
CA SER A 81 -17.21 -4.78 -2.19
C SER A 81 -17.90 -5.84 -1.35
N GLY A 82 -19.24 -5.84 -1.37
CA GLY A 82 -19.98 -6.99 -0.87
C GLY A 82 -19.48 -8.27 -1.53
N GLY A 83 -19.43 -9.36 -0.76
CA GLY A 83 -19.13 -10.67 -1.33
C GLY A 83 -20.22 -11.13 -2.30
N ARG A 84 -20.06 -12.34 -2.84
CA ARG A 84 -21.12 -12.99 -3.63
C ARG A 84 -22.43 -13.00 -2.81
N PRO A 85 -23.59 -12.66 -3.41
CA PRO A 85 -24.87 -12.71 -2.72
C PRO A 85 -25.06 -14.05 -2.01
N LYS A 86 -25.56 -14.02 -0.76
CA LYS A 86 -25.84 -15.23 0.01
C LYS A 86 -26.83 -16.09 -0.77
N THR A 87 -26.43 -17.31 -1.12
CA THR A 87 -27.27 -18.26 -1.87
C THR A 87 -28.07 -19.19 -0.96
N PHE A 88 -27.71 -19.25 0.33
CA PHE A 88 -28.40 -20.07 1.33
C PHE A 88 -28.93 -19.19 2.46
N THR A 89 -30.22 -19.34 2.77
CA THR A 89 -30.85 -18.88 4.00
C THR A 89 -31.03 -20.08 4.90
N LEU A 90 -30.47 -20.02 6.12
CA LEU A 90 -30.75 -21.01 7.15
C LEU A 90 -32.23 -20.87 7.60
N PRO A 91 -32.90 -21.97 7.98
CA PRO A 91 -34.25 -21.93 8.52
C PRO A 91 -34.34 -21.16 9.84
#